data_AF-A0A6A6DJR3-F1
#
_entry.id   AF-A0A6A6DJR3-F1
#
_cell.length_a   1.000
_cell.length_b   1.000
_cell.length_c   1.000
_cell.angle_alpha   90.00
_cell.angle_beta   90.00
_cell.angle_gamma   90.00
#
_symmetry.space_group_name_H-M   'P 1'
#
loop_
_entity.id
_entity.type
_entity.pdbx_description
1 polymer ?
#
loop_
_entity_poly.entity_id
_entity_poly.type
_entity_poly.pdbx_seq_one_letter_code
_entity_poly.pdbx_strand_id
1 'polypeptide(L)'
;LPTELLLMVYHHADPLDKLCLAFSCRNLLQISALASLKVLLQPKHRPSGSYQKIEELLKRVKRVDACGKPRRSWGVCVDCMQYRPTRKSYWNTKQLNWGDREAWDMAVKCWNVKYSLQCPQCWRRG
;
A
#
# COMPACT_ATOMS: atom_id res chain seq x y z
N LEU A 1 23.61 0.73 -17.98
CA LEU A 1 22.81 0.99 -19.20
C LEU A 1 22.72 2.51 -19.38
N PRO A 2 22.92 3.05 -20.59
CA PRO A 2 22.70 4.46 -20.88
C PRO A 2 21.30 4.94 -20.48
N THR A 3 21.20 6.21 -20.06
CA THR A 3 19.95 6.80 -19.57
C THR A 3 18.88 6.84 -20.66
N GLU A 4 19.27 7.07 -21.91
CA GLU A 4 18.40 7.11 -23.08
C GLU A 4 17.70 5.77 -23.31
N LEU A 5 18.43 4.66 -23.22
CA LEU A 5 17.87 3.32 -23.34
C LEU A 5 16.94 3.01 -22.17
N LEU A 6 17.28 3.45 -20.96
CA LEU A 6 16.40 3.29 -19.80
C LEU A 6 15.10 4.08 -19.97
N LEU A 7 15.16 5.31 -20.49
CA LEU A 7 13.97 6.10 -20.81
C LEU A 7 13.10 5.43 -21.88
N MET A 8 13.70 4.80 -22.90
CA MET A 8 12.95 4.01 -23.89
C MET A 8 12.24 2.81 -23.24
N VAL A 9 12.92 2.06 -22.37
CA VAL A 9 12.30 0.96 -21.60
C VAL A 9 11.14 1.49 -20.76
N TYR A 10 11.35 2.61 -20.06
CA TYR A 10 10.26 3.27 -19.34
C TYR A 10 9.16 3.72 -20.28
N HIS A 11 9.41 4.21 -21.49
CA HIS A 11 8.35 4.64 -22.39
C HIS A 11 7.42 3.48 -22.80
N HIS A 12 8.01 2.32 -23.12
CA HIS A 12 7.28 1.13 -23.60
C HIS A 12 6.69 0.25 -22.49
N ALA A 13 7.17 0.37 -21.25
CA ALA A 13 6.67 -0.43 -20.13
C ALA A 13 5.24 -0.01 -19.71
N ASP A 14 4.46 -0.98 -19.24
CA ASP A 14 3.16 -0.73 -18.64
C ASP A 14 3.27 0.11 -17.36
N PRO A 15 2.23 0.86 -16.96
CA PRO A 15 2.25 1.68 -15.75
C PRO A 15 2.69 0.93 -14.47
N LEU A 16 2.29 -0.34 -14.35
CA LEU A 16 2.67 -1.20 -13.23
C LEU A 16 4.17 -1.55 -13.26
N ASP A 17 4.67 -1.89 -14.44
CA ASP A 17 6.05 -2.31 -14.61
C ASP A 17 7.02 -1.13 -14.50
N LYS A 18 6.61 0.07 -14.96
CA LYS A 18 7.30 1.34 -14.69
C LYS A 18 7.53 1.54 -13.19
N LEU A 19 6.51 1.32 -12.37
CA LEU A 19 6.61 1.43 -10.91
C LEU A 19 7.53 0.34 -10.33
N CYS A 20 7.40 -0.91 -10.77
CA CYS A 20 8.26 -2.01 -10.32
C CYS A 20 9.74 -1.75 -10.66
N LEU A 21 10.03 -1.27 -11.88
CA LEU A 21 11.36 -0.86 -12.30
C LEU A 21 11.91 0.26 -11.41
N ALA A 22 11.10 1.28 -11.12
CA ALA A 22 11.51 2.38 -10.27
C ALA A 22 11.87 1.93 -8.85
N PHE A 23 11.13 0.97 -8.29
CA PHE A 23 11.39 0.45 -6.93
C PHE A 23 12.55 -0.54 -6.84
N SER A 24 13.10 -1.01 -7.96
CA SER A 24 14.17 -2.01 -7.96
C SER A 24 15.53 -1.44 -7.53
N CYS A 25 15.86 -0.20 -7.90
CA CYS A 25 17.10 0.46 -7.49
C CYS A 25 17.03 1.99 -7.55
N ARG A 26 17.93 2.66 -6.83
CA ARG A 26 17.95 4.13 -6.71
C ARG A 26 18.14 4.84 -8.06
N ASN A 27 18.98 4.30 -8.94
CA ASN A 27 19.21 4.88 -10.26
C ASN A 27 17.94 4.84 -11.12
N LEU A 28 17.23 3.72 -11.11
CA LEU A 28 15.97 3.57 -11.85
C LEU A 28 14.85 4.45 -11.27
N LEU A 29 14.84 4.66 -9.95
CA LEU A 29 13.94 5.62 -9.32
C LEU A 29 14.17 7.05 -9.83
N GLN A 30 15.44 7.48 -9.93
CA GLN A 30 15.78 8.81 -10.46
C GLN A 30 15.36 8.95 -11.93
N ILE A 31 15.58 7.92 -12.74
CA ILE A 31 15.16 7.91 -14.16
C ILE A 31 13.64 7.91 -14.30
N SER A 32 12.91 7.25 -13.39
CA SER A 32 11.44 7.27 -13.40
C SER A 32 10.87 8.69 -13.21
N ALA A 33 11.57 9.54 -12.45
CA ALA A 33 11.20 10.94 -12.30
C ALA A 33 11.42 11.73 -13.60
N LEU A 34 12.51 11.45 -14.32
CA LEU A 34 12.77 12.01 -15.66
C LEU A 34 11.74 11.54 -16.70
N ALA A 35 11.29 10.29 -16.59
CA ALA A 35 10.24 9.70 -17.42
C ALA A 35 8.82 10.23 -17.09
N SER A 36 8.69 11.23 -16.20
CA SER A 36 7.41 11.84 -15.80
C SER A 36 6.39 10.82 -15.29
N LEU A 37 6.83 9.86 -14.47
CA LEU A 37 5.95 8.88 -13.84
C LEU A 37 4.87 9.60 -12.99
N LYS A 38 3.65 9.74 -13.54
CA LYS A 38 2.52 10.30 -12.81
C LYS A 38 2.04 9.28 -11.79
N VAL A 39 2.48 9.44 -10.54
CA VAL A 39 1.99 8.63 -9.42
C VAL A 39 0.54 9.02 -9.16
N LEU A 40 -0.40 8.13 -9.50
CA LEU A 40 -1.84 8.29 -9.28
C LEU A 40 -2.19 8.13 -7.80
N LEU A 41 -1.66 8.98 -6.93
CA LEU A 41 -2.07 9.05 -5.53
C LEU A 41 -3.02 10.24 -5.38
N GLN A 42 -4.28 10.06 -5.78
CA GLN A 42 -5.32 10.99 -5.34
C GLN A 42 -5.76 10.60 -3.92
N PRO A 43 -5.51 11.43 -2.89
CA PRO A 43 -5.66 11.02 -1.49
C PRO A 43 -7.07 11.19 -0.92
N LYS A 44 -8.11 11.49 -1.72
CA LYS A 44 -9.35 12.05 -1.16
C LYS A 44 -10.68 11.44 -1.62
N HIS A 45 -10.71 10.59 -2.63
CA HIS A 45 -11.95 9.97 -3.09
C HIS A 45 -11.76 8.47 -3.21
N ARG A 46 -12.70 7.69 -2.65
CA ARG A 46 -12.86 6.25 -2.96
C ARG A 46 -12.72 6.11 -4.47
N PRO A 47 -11.66 5.48 -4.99
CA PRO A 47 -11.57 5.31 -6.42
C PRO A 47 -12.63 4.31 -6.85
N SER A 48 -13.76 4.80 -7.35
CA SER A 48 -14.67 3.98 -8.12
C SER A 48 -13.90 3.47 -9.35
N GLY A 49 -13.53 2.18 -9.36
CA GLY A 49 -12.92 1.51 -10.50
C GLY A 49 -11.39 1.36 -10.53
N SER A 50 -10.58 2.13 -9.79
CA SER A 50 -9.09 2.01 -9.86
C SER A 50 -8.45 1.06 -8.83
N TYR A 51 -9.26 0.44 -7.97
CA TYR A 51 -8.81 -0.51 -6.94
C TYR A 51 -8.00 -1.68 -7.51
N GLN A 52 -8.38 -2.22 -8.67
CA GLN A 52 -7.76 -3.43 -9.22
C GLN A 52 -6.27 -3.22 -9.54
N LYS A 53 -5.91 -2.11 -10.21
CA LYS A 53 -4.50 -1.83 -10.58
C LYS A 53 -3.63 -1.52 -9.36
N ILE A 54 -4.16 -0.79 -8.39
CA ILE A 54 -3.44 -0.50 -7.12
C ILE A 54 -3.32 -1.76 -6.28
N GLU A 55 -4.33 -2.62 -6.24
CA GLU A 55 -4.27 -3.91 -5.55
C GLU A 55 -3.22 -4.83 -6.16
N GLU A 56 -3.08 -4.87 -7.49
CA GLU A 56 -2.01 -5.60 -8.18
C GLU A 56 -0.62 -5.08 -7.82
N LEU A 57 -0.41 -3.75 -7.80
CA LEU A 57 0.85 -3.16 -7.30
C LEU A 57 1.13 -3.57 -5.87
N LEU A 58 0.12 -3.42 -5.00
CA LEU A 58 0.25 -3.72 -3.59
C LEU A 58 0.56 -5.21 -3.39
N LYS A 59 -0.04 -6.12 -4.15
CA LYS A 59 0.31 -7.55 -4.13
C LYS A 59 1.77 -7.80 -4.47
N ARG A 60 2.36 -7.07 -5.44
CA ARG A 60 3.78 -7.18 -5.83
C ARG A 60 4.74 -6.62 -4.77
N VAL A 61 4.37 -5.54 -4.08
CA VAL A 61 5.19 -4.96 -2.99
C VAL A 61 4.84 -5.51 -1.61
N LYS A 62 4.09 -6.61 -1.54
CA LYS A 62 3.68 -7.22 -0.28
C LYS A 62 4.91 -7.60 0.54
N ARG A 63 4.90 -7.23 1.82
CA ARG A 63 5.96 -7.65 2.75
C ARG A 63 6.04 -9.17 2.83
N VAL A 64 7.18 -9.70 2.42
CA VAL A 64 7.56 -11.09 2.60
C VAL A 64 8.34 -11.27 3.90
N ASP A 65 8.36 -12.49 4.45
CA ASP A 65 9.27 -12.86 5.52
C ASP A 65 10.66 -13.24 4.98
N ALA A 66 11.57 -13.60 5.88
CA ALA A 66 12.95 -13.99 5.51
C ALA A 66 13.01 -15.20 4.56
N CYS A 67 11.93 -16.00 4.48
CA CYS A 67 11.81 -17.14 3.60
C CYS A 67 11.07 -16.79 2.29
N GLY A 68 10.81 -15.50 2.02
CA GLY A 68 10.09 -15.06 0.84
C GLY A 68 8.57 -15.32 0.89
N LYS A 69 8.03 -15.79 2.02
CA LYS A 69 6.59 -16.09 2.13
C LYS A 69 5.81 -14.82 2.47
N PRO A 70 4.61 -14.61 1.89
CA PRO A 70 3.80 -13.45 2.22
C PRO A 70 3.44 -13.43 3.71
N ARG A 71 3.82 -12.36 4.43
CA ARG A 71 3.44 -12.23 5.84
C ARG A 71 1.93 -12.08 5.98
N ARG A 72 1.26 -13.11 6.49
CA ARG A 72 -0.21 -13.13 6.72
C ARG A 72 -0.68 -12.10 7.76
N SER A 73 0.25 -11.55 8.54
CA SER A 73 0.00 -10.56 9.59
C SER A 73 -0.14 -9.11 9.09
N TRP A 74 -0.35 -8.92 7.79
CA TRP A 74 -0.49 -7.60 7.15
C TRP A 74 -1.69 -7.60 6.20
N GLY A 75 -2.41 -6.49 6.17
CA GLY A 75 -3.52 -6.23 5.26
C GLY A 75 -3.35 -4.87 4.57
N VAL A 76 -4.01 -4.68 3.42
CA VAL A 76 -4.03 -3.40 2.70
C VAL A 76 -5.28 -2.63 3.11
N CYS A 77 -5.11 -1.40 3.56
CA CYS A 77 -6.24 -0.52 3.86
C CYS A 77 -6.72 0.19 2.58
N VAL A 78 -8.02 0.14 2.30
CA VAL A 78 -8.61 0.74 1.10
C VAL A 78 -8.68 2.27 1.09
N ASP A 79 -8.53 2.93 2.25
CA ASP A 79 -8.56 4.40 2.31
C ASP A 79 -7.14 4.99 2.25
N CYS A 80 -6.22 4.50 3.08
CA CYS A 80 -4.85 5.01 3.09
C CYS A 80 -3.91 4.32 2.09
N MET A 81 -4.39 3.28 1.38
CA MET A 81 -3.63 2.50 0.40
C MET A 81 -2.27 1.99 0.94
N GLN A 82 -2.20 1.70 2.24
CA GLN A 82 -0.99 1.24 2.91
C GLN A 82 -1.16 -0.16 3.50
N TYR A 83 -0.06 -0.91 3.50
CA TYR A 83 0.06 -2.12 4.30
C TYR A 83 0.07 -1.79 5.79
N ARG A 84 -0.87 -2.39 6.53
CA ARG A 84 -1.01 -2.24 7.98
C ARG A 84 -0.99 -3.60 8.68
N PRO A 85 -0.40 -3.72 9.88
CA PRO A 85 -0.43 -4.97 10.63
C PRO A 85 -1.86 -5.40 10.95
N THR A 86 -2.17 -6.68 10.85
CA THR A 86 -3.47 -7.23 11.31
C THR A 86 -3.42 -7.69 12.76
N ARG A 87 -2.22 -7.81 13.36
CA ARG A 87 -2.05 -8.27 14.75
C ARG A 87 -2.69 -7.30 15.75
N LYS A 88 -3.58 -7.79 16.61
CA LYS A 88 -4.23 -7.00 17.68
C LYS A 88 -3.22 -6.28 18.57
N SER A 89 -2.14 -6.94 18.97
CA SER A 89 -1.09 -6.36 19.84
C SER A 89 -0.45 -5.07 19.29
N TYR A 90 -0.32 -4.95 17.97
CA TYR A 90 0.16 -3.71 17.34
C TYR A 90 -0.80 -2.54 17.59
N TRP A 91 -2.11 -2.78 17.55
CA TRP A 91 -3.13 -1.75 17.69
C TRP A 91 -3.43 -1.39 19.14
N ASN A 92 -3.22 -2.31 20.08
CA ASN A 92 -3.36 -2.03 21.52
C ASN A 92 -2.42 -0.88 21.95
N THR A 93 -1.20 -0.82 21.42
CA THR A 93 -0.25 0.28 21.72
C THR A 93 -0.64 1.61 21.06
N LYS A 94 -1.56 1.59 20.09
CA LYS A 94 -2.07 2.77 19.39
C LYS A 94 -3.39 3.29 19.97
N GLN A 95 -3.96 2.57 20.94
CA GLN A 95 -5.22 2.89 21.61
C GLN A 95 -5.09 4.06 22.60
N LEU A 96 -3.91 4.64 22.76
CA LEU A 96 -3.50 5.32 24.00
C LEU A 96 -4.30 6.54 24.47
N ASN A 97 -5.32 7.08 23.79
CA ASN A 97 -5.96 8.34 24.23
C ASN A 97 -7.37 8.66 23.67
N TRP A 98 -8.28 7.69 23.43
CA TRP A 98 -9.52 8.02 22.67
C TRP A 98 -10.81 7.38 23.20
N GLY A 99 -11.86 8.21 23.22
CA GLY A 99 -13.08 8.11 24.07
C GLY A 99 -14.12 7.04 23.74
N ASP A 100 -13.83 6.08 22.87
CA ASP A 100 -14.69 4.90 22.72
C ASP A 100 -13.82 3.65 22.52
N ARG A 101 -13.57 2.98 23.64
CA ARG A 101 -12.74 1.77 23.70
C ARG A 101 -13.41 0.60 22.98
N GLU A 102 -14.73 0.48 23.09
CA GLU A 102 -15.49 -0.64 22.53
C GLU A 102 -15.54 -0.54 21.00
N ALA A 103 -15.83 0.65 20.47
CA ALA A 103 -15.77 0.92 19.04
C ALA A 103 -14.38 0.64 18.45
N TRP A 104 -13.31 1.08 19.14
CA TRP A 104 -11.94 0.80 18.72
C TRP A 104 -11.64 -0.71 18.71
N ASP A 105 -12.00 -1.42 19.78
CA ASP A 105 -11.76 -2.86 19.88
C ASP A 105 -12.52 -3.63 18.81
N MET A 106 -13.73 -3.20 18.46
CA MET A 106 -14.52 -3.75 17.35
C MET A 106 -13.86 -3.48 16.00
N ALA A 107 -13.37 -2.27 15.73
CA ALA A 107 -12.65 -1.96 14.51
C ALA A 107 -11.36 -2.79 14.37
N VAL A 108 -10.60 -2.95 15.46
CA VAL A 108 -9.40 -3.80 15.51
C VAL A 108 -9.75 -5.26 15.28
N LYS A 109 -10.85 -5.76 15.89
CA LYS A 109 -11.33 -7.12 15.69
C LYS A 109 -11.70 -7.37 14.23
N CYS A 110 -12.48 -6.48 13.62
CA CYS A 110 -12.90 -6.58 12.21
C CYS A 110 -11.70 -6.54 11.26
N TRP A 111 -10.71 -5.69 11.54
CA TRP A 111 -9.47 -5.64 10.76
C TRP A 111 -8.60 -6.89 10.94
N ASN A 112 -8.51 -7.42 12.16
CA ASN A 112 -7.72 -8.61 12.48
C ASN A 112 -8.22 -9.85 11.72
N VAL A 113 -9.54 -10.04 11.66
CA VAL A 113 -10.19 -11.14 10.93
C VAL A 113 -10.39 -10.84 9.44
N LYS A 114 -9.88 -9.70 8.94
CA LYS A 114 -10.02 -9.22 7.54
C LYS A 114 -11.47 -9.04 7.07
N TYR A 115 -12.40 -8.85 8.01
CA TYR A 115 -13.78 -8.49 7.69
C TYR A 115 -13.87 -7.04 7.20
N SER A 116 -13.09 -6.15 7.81
CA SER A 116 -12.98 -4.75 7.34
C SER A 116 -11.86 -4.60 6.31
N LEU A 117 -12.15 -3.86 5.24
CA LEU A 117 -11.16 -3.40 4.27
C LEU A 117 -10.43 -2.12 4.74
N GLN A 118 -10.92 -1.47 5.79
CA GLN A 118 -10.33 -0.26 6.36
C GLN A 118 -9.55 -0.60 7.62
N CYS A 119 -8.34 -0.05 7.74
CA CYS A 119 -7.57 -0.18 8.98
C CYS A 119 -8.21 0.63 10.12
N PRO A 120 -7.97 0.28 11.41
CA PRO A 120 -8.60 0.95 12.55
C PRO A 120 -8.38 2.48 12.58
N GLN A 121 -7.23 2.95 12.09
CA GLN A 121 -6.95 4.39 11.99
C GLN A 121 -7.78 5.11 10.93
N CYS A 122 -8.08 4.46 9.80
CA CYS A 122 -8.87 5.04 8.71
C CYS A 122 -10.37 4.94 9.01
N TRP A 123 -10.80 3.80 9.55
CA TRP A 123 -12.17 3.59 10.04
C TRP A 123 -12.62 4.71 10.98
N ARG A 124 -11.75 5.13 11.90
CA ARG A 124 -12.03 6.25 12.81
C ARG A 124 -12.25 7.61 12.12
N ARG A 125 -11.62 7.84 10.96
CA ARG A 125 -11.68 9.14 10.25
C ARG A 125 -12.88 9.25 9.31
N GLY A 126 -13.58 8.13 9.07
CA GLY A 126 -14.74 8.05 8.20
C GLY A 126 -16.04 8.33 8.93
#